data_AF-A0A3B9TTC6-F1
#
_entry.id   AF-A0A3B9TTC6-F1
#
_cell.length_a   1.000
_cell.length_b   1.000
_cell.length_c   1.000
_cell.angle_alpha   90.00
_cell.angle_beta   90.00
_cell.angle_gamma   90.00
#
_symmetry.space_group_name_H-M   'P 1'
#
loop_
_entity.id
_entity.type
_entity.pdbx_description
1 polymer ?
#
loop_
_entity_poly.entity_id
_entity_poly.type
_entity_poly.pdbx_seq_one_letter_code
_entity_poly.pdbx_strand_id
1 'polypeptide(L)'
;LIAVCIYAIPPIVRLTNLGIRLVDKEVLEAADAFGADYRQKLFGVQIPLALPNIFAGVNQTIMMSLAMVVIASMIGVKGLGLPVLRAISNQYLALGLLNGLAIVTLAIIFDRVSQEYGRRLQAHRQGADHD
;
A
#
# COMPACT_ATOMS: atom_id res chain seq x y z
N LEU A 1 6.44 -12.59 10.39
CA LEU A 1 6.76 -11.95 9.09
C LEU A 1 6.06 -12.65 7.93
N ILE A 2 6.27 -13.96 7.72
CA ILE A 2 5.62 -14.71 6.62
C ILE A 2 4.08 -14.53 6.62
N ALA A 3 3.41 -14.66 7.78
CA ALA A 3 1.96 -14.45 7.88
C ALA A 3 1.50 -13.04 7.46
N VAL A 4 2.30 -12.01 7.78
CA VAL A 4 2.01 -10.61 7.40
C VAL A 4 2.15 -10.45 5.88
N CYS A 5 3.19 -11.04 5.28
CA CYS A 5 3.38 -11.02 3.83
C CYS A 5 2.20 -11.69 3.11
N ILE A 6 1.82 -12.91 3.53
CA ILE A 6 0.69 -13.64 2.92
C ILE A 6 -0.61 -12.83 3.03
N TYR A 7 -0.83 -12.17 4.17
CA TYR A 7 -2.02 -11.34 4.40
C TYR A 7 -2.05 -10.07 3.53
N ALA A 8 -0.89 -9.46 3.28
CA ALA A 8 -0.80 -8.15 2.62
C ALA A 8 -0.58 -8.25 1.09
N ILE A 9 -0.21 -9.40 0.53
CA ILE A 9 -0.02 -9.60 -0.92
C ILE A 9 -1.30 -9.38 -1.77
N PRO A 10 -2.50 -9.83 -1.36
CA PRO A 10 -3.70 -9.73 -2.20
C PRO A 10 -4.03 -8.31 -2.72
N PRO A 11 -4.04 -7.24 -1.90
CA PRO A 11 -4.37 -5.90 -2.39
C PRO A 11 -3.41 -5.36 -3.45
N ILE A 12 -2.08 -5.52 -3.27
CA ILE A 12 -1.12 -5.03 -4.26
C ILE A 12 -1.24 -5.76 -5.59
N VAL A 13 -1.44 -7.08 -5.57
CA VAL A 13 -1.64 -7.87 -6.80
C VAL A 13 -2.93 -7.47 -7.49
N ARG A 14 -4.03 -7.33 -6.72
CA ARG A 14 -5.34 -6.96 -7.27
C ARG A 14 -5.31 -5.59 -7.92
N LEU A 15 -4.78 -4.59 -7.23
CA LEU A 15 -4.79 -3.21 -7.70
C LEU A 15 -3.76 -2.96 -8.81
N THR A 16 -2.65 -3.71 -8.84
CA THR A 16 -1.74 -3.70 -9.99
C THR A 16 -2.40 -4.29 -11.24
N ASN A 17 -3.05 -5.46 -11.14
CA ASN A 17 -3.76 -6.07 -12.26
C ASN A 17 -4.92 -5.18 -12.75
N LEU A 18 -5.69 -4.60 -11.82
CA LEU A 18 -6.73 -3.63 -12.16
C LEU A 18 -6.13 -2.41 -12.87
N GLY A 19 -5.04 -1.85 -12.36
CA GLY A 19 -4.37 -0.70 -12.95
C GLY A 19 -3.92 -0.92 -14.38
N ILE A 20 -3.34 -2.09 -14.68
CA ILE A 20 -2.91 -2.46 -16.03
C ILE A 20 -4.11 -2.64 -16.97
N ARG A 21 -5.22 -3.22 -16.47
CA ARG A 21 -6.44 -3.45 -17.28
C ARG A 21 -7.26 -2.18 -17.53
N LEU A 22 -7.11 -1.16 -16.68
CA LEU A 22 -7.77 0.13 -16.82
C LEU A 22 -7.04 1.07 -17.78
N VAL A 23 -5.86 0.68 -18.30
CA VAL A 23 -5.15 1.45 -19.32
C VAL A 23 -6.00 1.49 -20.59
N ASP A 24 -6.18 2.68 -21.14
CA ASP A 24 -6.97 2.90 -22.34
C ASP A 24 -6.43 2.07 -23.52
N LYS A 25 -7.35 1.41 -24.23
CA LYS A 25 -7.03 0.61 -25.41
C LYS A 25 -6.55 1.49 -26.55
N GLU A 26 -7.07 2.70 -26.70
CA GLU A 26 -6.68 3.62 -27.77
C GLU A 26 -5.20 4.03 -27.64
N VAL A 27 -4.74 4.28 -26.41
CA VAL A 27 -3.33 4.57 -26.11
C VAL A 27 -2.45 3.34 -26.39
N LEU A 28 -2.98 2.14 -26.15
CA LEU A 28 -2.29 0.89 -26.42
C LEU A 28 -2.15 0.60 -27.92
N GLU A 29 -3.21 0.84 -28.69
CA GLU A 29 -3.27 0.71 -30.14
C GLU A 29 -2.38 1.76 -30.82
N ALA A 30 -2.33 2.99 -30.28
CA ALA A 30 -1.38 4.00 -30.73
C ALA A 30 0.08 3.54 -30.52
N ALA A 31 0.41 3.01 -29.35
CA ALA A 31 1.74 2.45 -29.09
C ALA A 31 2.10 1.30 -30.05
N ASP A 32 1.12 0.47 -30.42
CA ASP A 32 1.30 -0.56 -31.46
C ASP A 32 1.54 0.04 -32.85
N ALA A 33 0.80 1.09 -33.22
CA ALA A 33 0.97 1.77 -34.50
C ALA A 33 2.36 2.41 -34.64
N PHE A 34 2.96 2.84 -33.53
CA PHE A 34 4.35 3.31 -33.47
C PHE A 34 5.40 2.18 -33.39
N GLY A 35 4.98 0.91 -33.42
CA GLY A 35 5.88 -0.25 -33.45
C GLY A 35 6.50 -0.61 -32.10
N ALA A 36 5.86 -0.26 -30.98
CA ALA A 36 6.38 -0.58 -29.65
C ALA A 36 6.33 -2.09 -29.36
N ASP A 37 7.46 -2.66 -28.93
CA ASP A 37 7.52 -4.04 -28.44
C ASP A 37 6.73 -4.22 -27.12
N TYR A 38 6.34 -5.45 -26.79
CA TYR A 38 5.61 -5.77 -25.55
C TYR A 38 6.27 -5.20 -24.29
N ARG A 39 7.61 -5.26 -24.20
CA ARG A 39 8.33 -4.72 -23.02
C ARG A 39 8.32 -3.19 -23.02
N GLN A 40 8.42 -2.56 -24.18
CA GLN A 40 8.35 -1.10 -24.32
C GLN A 40 6.94 -0.59 -24.00
N LYS A 41 5.90 -1.27 -24.46
CA LYS A 41 4.52 -0.98 -24.12
C LYS A 41 4.25 -1.17 -22.62
N LEU A 42 4.74 -2.26 -22.02
CA LEU A 42 4.54 -2.51 -20.60
C LEU A 42 5.21 -1.44 -19.73
N PHE A 43 6.52 -1.22 -19.91
CA PHE A 43 7.27 -0.30 -19.05
C PHE A 43 7.13 1.17 -19.44
N GLY A 44 6.91 1.47 -20.72
CA GLY A 44 6.81 2.84 -21.25
C GLY A 44 5.40 3.41 -21.25
N VAL A 45 4.36 2.55 -21.29
CA VAL A 45 2.96 3.00 -21.40
C VAL A 45 2.12 2.47 -20.23
N GLN A 46 1.99 1.14 -20.10
CA GLN A 46 1.07 0.53 -19.14
C GLN A 46 1.44 0.79 -17.68
N ILE A 47 2.71 0.56 -17.29
CA ILE A 47 3.17 0.78 -15.91
C ILE A 47 2.98 2.23 -15.51
N PRO A 48 3.47 3.24 -16.26
CA PRO A 48 3.27 4.65 -15.94
C PRO A 48 1.78 5.01 -15.77
N LEU A 49 0.91 4.52 -16.66
CA LEU A 49 -0.54 4.75 -16.61
C LEU A 49 -1.22 4.03 -15.43
N ALA A 50 -0.73 2.84 -15.06
CA ALA A 50 -1.23 2.05 -13.95
C ALA A 50 -0.70 2.48 -12.58
N LEU A 51 0.35 3.32 -12.52
CA LEU A 51 1.00 3.76 -11.27
C LEU A 51 0.02 4.23 -10.18
N PRO A 52 -1.02 5.06 -10.46
CA PRO A 52 -1.94 5.49 -9.42
C PRO A 52 -2.65 4.32 -8.72
N ASN A 53 -3.05 3.31 -9.49
CA ASN A 53 -3.67 2.09 -8.97
C ASN A 53 -2.65 1.22 -8.21
N ILE A 54 -1.42 1.11 -8.71
CA ILE A 54 -0.33 0.41 -8.01
C ILE A 54 -0.06 1.06 -6.65
N PHE A 55 0.04 2.38 -6.58
CA PHE A 55 0.25 3.12 -5.34
C PHE A 55 -0.93 3.02 -4.37
N ALA A 56 -2.17 3.00 -4.87
CA ALA A 56 -3.33 2.67 -4.05
C ALA A 56 -3.20 1.26 -3.43
N GLY A 57 -2.68 0.30 -4.21
CA GLY A 57 -2.38 -1.07 -3.74
C GLY A 57 -1.28 -1.13 -2.69
N VAL A 58 -0.22 -0.35 -2.87
CA VAL A 58 0.86 -0.21 -1.89
C VAL A 58 0.32 0.37 -0.58
N ASN A 59 -0.49 1.43 -0.63
CA ASN A 59 -1.09 2.01 0.57
C ASN A 59 -1.95 0.98 1.32
N GLN A 60 -2.83 0.26 0.61
CA GLN A 60 -3.64 -0.80 1.23
C GLN A 60 -2.79 -1.93 1.85
N THR A 61 -1.71 -2.30 1.18
CA THR A 61 -0.76 -3.32 1.66
C THR A 61 -0.07 -2.88 2.94
N ILE A 62 0.36 -1.63 3.04
CA ILE A 62 0.95 -1.04 4.25
C ILE A 62 -0.06 -1.08 5.40
N MET A 63 -1.29 -0.62 5.15
CA MET A 63 -2.35 -0.57 6.17
C MET A 63 -2.71 -1.97 6.69
N MET A 64 -2.88 -2.95 5.78
CA MET A 64 -3.11 -4.35 6.16
C MET A 64 -1.92 -4.95 6.92
N SER A 65 -0.69 -4.63 6.50
CA SER A 65 0.52 -5.14 7.17
C SER A 65 0.63 -4.63 8.60
N LEU A 66 0.38 -3.34 8.83
CA LEU A 66 0.43 -2.73 10.16
C LEU A 66 -0.63 -3.34 11.10
N ALA A 67 -1.85 -3.53 10.61
CA ALA A 67 -2.90 -4.20 11.37
C ALA A 67 -2.50 -5.65 11.74
N MET A 68 -1.97 -6.41 10.78
CA MET A 68 -1.59 -7.80 11.00
C MET A 68 -0.37 -7.96 11.92
N VAL A 69 0.55 -7.00 11.95
CA VAL A 69 1.69 -7.01 12.90
C VAL A 69 1.22 -6.97 14.36
N VAL A 70 0.13 -6.24 14.64
CA VAL A 70 -0.45 -6.18 16.00
C VAL A 70 -1.09 -7.53 16.37
N ILE A 71 -1.88 -8.11 15.46
CA ILE A 71 -2.52 -9.43 15.67
C ILE A 71 -1.48 -10.54 15.80
N ALA A 72 -0.42 -10.51 14.99
CA ALA A 72 0.64 -11.52 15.03
C ALA A 72 1.31 -11.61 16.41
N SER A 73 1.36 -10.51 17.16
CA SER A 73 1.88 -10.53 18.54
C SER A 73 1.07 -11.40 19.50
N MET A 74 -0.20 -11.70 19.19
CA MET A 74 -1.04 -12.61 19.98
C MET A 74 -0.54 -14.06 19.93
N ILE A 75 0.17 -14.43 18.86
CA ILE A 75 0.71 -15.78 18.63
C ILE A 75 2.21 -15.82 19.01
N GLY A 76 2.67 -14.89 19.85
CA GLY A 76 4.04 -14.85 20.35
C GLY A 76 5.06 -14.19 19.41
N VAL A 77 4.62 -13.54 18.33
CA VAL A 77 5.53 -12.76 17.48
C VAL A 77 5.96 -11.49 18.21
N LYS A 78 7.27 -11.30 18.36
CA LYS A 78 7.83 -10.04 18.88
C LYS A 78 7.48 -8.91 17.90
N GLY A 79 6.79 -7.88 18.40
CA GLY A 79 6.31 -6.78 17.56
C GLY A 79 5.58 -5.70 18.35
N LEU A 80 5.00 -4.74 17.61
CA LEU A 80 4.32 -3.57 18.16
C LEU A 80 3.12 -3.91 19.05
N GLY A 81 2.46 -5.07 18.84
CA GLY A 81 1.32 -5.50 19.65
C GLY A 81 1.71 -6.11 21.01
N LEU A 82 2.97 -6.51 21.19
CA LEU A 82 3.41 -7.25 22.38
C LEU A 82 3.27 -6.45 23.71
N PRO A 83 3.61 -5.15 23.78
CA PRO A 83 3.40 -4.35 24.99
C PRO A 83 1.92 -4.20 25.35
N VAL A 84 1.04 -4.07 24.36
CA VAL A 84 -0.42 -4.01 24.56
C VAL A 84 -0.93 -5.33 25.14
N LEU A 85 -0.53 -6.45 24.54
CA LEU A 85 -0.92 -7.78 25.00
C LEU A 85 -0.46 -8.08 26.43
N ARG A 86 0.77 -7.70 26.76
CA ARG A 86 1.30 -7.85 28.13
C ARG A 86 0.55 -6.99 29.13
N ALA A 87 0.22 -5.76 28.77
CA ALA A 87 -0.55 -4.88 29.65
C ALA A 87 -1.95 -5.42 29.93
N ILE A 88 -2.62 -5.97 28.91
CA ILE A 88 -3.93 -6.64 29.05
C ILE A 88 -3.78 -7.89 29.94
N SER A 89 -2.79 -8.74 29.67
CA SER A 89 -2.56 -9.98 30.43
C SER A 89 -2.24 -9.74 31.91
N ASN A 90 -1.62 -8.61 32.23
CA ASN A 90 -1.24 -8.23 33.60
C ASN A 90 -2.28 -7.32 34.29
N GLN A 91 -3.49 -7.17 33.71
CA GLN A 91 -4.55 -6.26 34.20
C GLN A 91 -4.14 -4.78 34.35
N TYR A 92 -3.07 -4.35 33.68
CA TYR A 92 -2.64 -2.94 33.62
C TYR A 92 -3.35 -2.21 32.48
N LEU A 93 -4.65 -1.97 32.67
CA LEU A 93 -5.54 -1.38 31.65
C LEU A 93 -5.04 0.01 31.17
N ALA A 94 -4.59 0.85 32.10
CA ALA A 94 -4.02 2.17 31.77
C ALA A 94 -2.78 2.07 30.87
N LEU A 95 -1.90 1.10 31.14
CA LEU A 95 -0.70 0.86 30.34
C LEU A 95 -1.06 0.30 28.95
N GLY A 96 -2.11 -0.54 28.89
CA GLY A 96 -2.62 -1.09 27.63
C GLY A 96 -3.21 -0.02 26.73
N LEU A 97 -3.96 0.93 27.31
CA LEU A 97 -4.50 2.09 26.59
C LEU A 97 -3.40 3.01 26.06
N LEU A 98 -2.38 3.31 26.88
CA LEU A 98 -1.26 4.15 26.45
C LEU A 98 -0.50 3.52 25.27
N ASN A 99 -0.21 2.21 25.36
CA ASN A 99 0.43 1.47 24.28
C ASN A 99 -0.45 1.41 23.03
N GLY A 100 -1.76 1.21 23.19
CA GLY A 100 -2.72 1.22 22.08
C GLY A 100 -2.77 2.58 21.36
N LEU A 101 -2.82 3.68 22.10
CA LEU A 101 -2.79 5.04 21.55
C LEU A 101 -1.49 5.32 20.79
N ALA A 102 -0.34 4.85 21.30
CA ALA A 102 0.93 4.97 20.60
C ALA A 102 0.90 4.25 19.23
N ILE A 103 0.33 3.04 19.17
CA ILE A 103 0.18 2.29 17.90
C ILE A 103 -0.77 3.00 16.94
N VAL A 104 -1.93 3.49 17.43
CA VAL A 104 -2.88 4.25 16.61
C VAL A 104 -2.23 5.51 16.03
N THR A 105 -1.44 6.21 16.84
CA THR A 105 -0.72 7.41 16.40
C THR A 105 0.27 7.07 15.29
N LEU A 106 1.04 5.99 15.43
CA LEU A 106 1.92 5.50 14.38
C LEU A 106 1.15 5.13 13.11
N ALA A 107 0.02 4.43 13.23
CA ALA A 107 -0.82 4.06 12.08
C ALA A 107 -1.33 5.30 11.33
N ILE A 108 -1.76 6.35 12.04
CA ILE A 108 -2.19 7.62 11.44
C ILE A 108 -1.02 8.31 10.72
N ILE A 109 0.19 8.29 11.30
CA ILE A 109 1.38 8.84 10.64
C ILE A 109 1.67 8.08 9.35
N PHE A 110 1.67 6.76 9.37
CA PHE A 110 1.89 5.93 8.17
C PHE A 110 0.84 6.20 7.09
N ASP A 111 -0.44 6.26 7.48
CA ASP A 111 -1.55 6.57 6.56
C ASP A 111 -1.38 7.95 5.91
N ARG A 112 -1.13 8.99 6.70
CA ARG A 112 -0.88 10.37 6.23
C ARG A 112 0.30 10.43 5.26
N VAL A 113 1.41 9.80 5.63
CA VAL A 113 2.63 9.79 4.83
C VAL A 113 2.37 9.05 3.51
N SER A 114 1.77 7.87 3.54
CA SER A 114 1.50 7.08 2.34
C SER A 114 0.52 7.78 1.39
N GLN A 115 -0.52 8.44 1.91
CA GLN A 115 -1.43 9.26 1.12
C GLN A 115 -0.74 10.44 0.45
N GLU A 116 0.11 11.17 1.18
CA GLU A 116 0.83 12.31 0.60
C GLU A 116 1.82 11.86 -0.48
N TYR A 117 2.52 10.74 -0.30
CA TYR A 117 3.34 10.14 -1.35
C TYR A 117 2.50 9.79 -2.59
N GLY A 118 1.33 9.18 -2.41
CA GLY A 118 0.41 8.88 -3.51
C GLY A 118 -0.07 10.14 -4.22
N ARG A 119 -0.42 11.19 -3.47
CA ARG A 119 -0.89 12.48 -4.01
C ARG A 119 0.20 13.21 -4.80
N ARG A 120 1.44 13.24 -4.32
CA ARG A 120 2.57 13.86 -5.03
C ARG A 120 2.86 13.17 -6.36
N LEU A 121 2.81 11.85 -6.40
CA LEU A 121 2.97 11.09 -7.64
C LEU A 121 1.85 11.36 -8.65
N GLN A 122 0.62 11.58 -8.19
CA GLN A 122 -0.50 11.94 -9.06
C GLN A 122 -0.40 13.40 -9.54
N ALA A 123 0.02 14.32 -8.67
CA ALA A 123 0.18 15.75 -8.99
C ALA A 123 1.25 15.99 -10.07
N HIS A 124 2.36 15.24 -10.05
CA HIS A 124 3.39 15.31 -11.09
C HIS A 124 2.90 14.90 -12.49
N ARG A 125 1.76 14.20 -12.60
CA ARG A 125 1.18 13.79 -13.88
C ARG A 125 0.13 14.77 -14.39
N GLN A 126 -0.63 15.43 -13.51
CA GLN A 126 -1.55 16.50 -13.89
C GLN A 126 -0.82 17.76 -14.38
N GLY A 127 0.40 18.02 -13.89
CA GLY A 127 1.24 19.12 -14.37
C GLY A 127 1.91 18.88 -15.73
N ALA A 128 1.90 17.65 -16.26
CA ALA A 128 2.48 17.33 -17.58
C ALA A 128 1.43 17.36 -18.71
N ASP A 129 0.15 17.57 -18.38
CA ASP A 129 -0.98 17.63 -19.32
C ASP A 129 -1.37 19.08 -19.66
N HIS A 130 -0.58 20.07 -19.20
CA HIS A 130 -0.85 21.51 -19.35
C HIS A 130 0.28 22.32 -20.02
N ASP A 131 1.35 21.67 -20.49
CA ASP A 131 2.43 22.31 -21.27
C ASP A 131 2.55 21.71 -22.68
#